data_AF-A0A0C1R682-F1
#
_entry.id   AF-A0A0C1R682-F1
#
_cell.length_a   1.000
_cell.length_b   1.000
_cell.length_c   1.000
_cell.angle_alpha   90.00
_cell.angle_beta   90.00
_cell.angle_gamma   90.00
#
_symmetry.space_group_name_H-M   'P 1'
#
loop_
_entity.id
_entity.type
_entity.pdbx_description
1 polymer ?
#
loop_
_entity_poly.entity_id
_entity_poly.type
_entity_poly.pdbx_seq_one_letter_code
_entity_poly.pdbx_strand_id
1 'polypeptide(L)'
;MASFEDNAVEINSVCFETLVSKQVLTVPKKNYVQKLQYLFQVLLQSEENTFPITSLQMGIRVTNNTDNTLRFRLASDLLYPEIVSQDGEILVEGGSFSYTQSEESSYPSLIPKANVTFFLEAQTFWLLGNKLGISIPTSNYGGWKLKPLKAGVYQFRFTYYNSQTEVKIDELSSKDTKNLEGIWTGEAKTPFIELHLVQN
;
A
#
# COMPACT_ATOMS: atom_id res chain seq x y z
N MET A 1 -18.32 -12.69 -20.34
CA MET A 1 -17.60 -12.87 -19.05
C MET A 1 -16.13 -13.05 -19.41
N ALA A 2 -15.34 -11.98 -19.30
CA ALA A 2 -13.89 -12.06 -19.49
C ALA A 2 -13.28 -12.47 -18.15
N SER A 3 -12.48 -13.55 -18.16
CA SER A 3 -11.71 -14.00 -17.00
C SER A 3 -10.61 -12.97 -16.71
N PHE A 4 -10.75 -12.22 -15.61
CA PHE A 4 -9.74 -11.33 -15.04
C PHE A 4 -8.56 -12.12 -14.42
N GLU A 5 -7.95 -13.03 -15.19
CA GLU A 5 -6.84 -13.88 -14.71
C GLU A 5 -5.44 -13.24 -14.85
N ASP A 6 -5.35 -11.94 -15.16
CA ASP A 6 -4.07 -11.26 -15.41
C ASP A 6 -3.66 -10.26 -14.30
N ASN A 7 -4.06 -10.52 -13.05
CA ASN A 7 -3.73 -9.67 -11.90
C ASN A 7 -2.37 -9.97 -11.27
N ALA A 8 -1.62 -10.92 -11.84
CA ALA A 8 -0.36 -11.42 -11.31
C ALA A 8 0.79 -11.28 -12.31
N VAL A 9 1.99 -11.05 -11.79
CA VAL A 9 3.25 -11.06 -12.56
C VAL A 9 4.21 -12.05 -11.92
N GLU A 10 4.94 -12.83 -12.72
CA GLU A 10 5.95 -13.76 -12.25
C GLU A 10 7.37 -13.30 -12.63
N ILE A 11 8.26 -13.20 -11.64
CA ILE A 11 9.65 -12.78 -11.80
C ILE A 11 10.52 -13.75 -11.02
N ASN A 12 11.47 -14.41 -11.69
CA ASN A 12 12.36 -15.42 -11.08
C ASN A 12 11.60 -16.49 -10.29
N SER A 13 10.49 -16.98 -10.86
CA SER A 13 9.58 -17.94 -10.21
C SER A 13 9.03 -17.46 -8.85
N VAL A 14 8.82 -16.15 -8.71
CA VAL A 14 8.05 -15.56 -7.62
C VAL A 14 6.92 -14.75 -8.24
N CYS A 15 5.70 -15.04 -7.82
CA CYS A 15 4.49 -14.43 -8.34
C CYS A 15 4.02 -13.31 -7.39
N PHE A 16 3.74 -12.13 -7.95
CA PHE A 16 3.27 -10.94 -7.26
C PHE A 16 1.92 -10.52 -7.84
N GLU A 17 0.96 -10.23 -6.97
CA GLU A 17 -0.40 -9.85 -7.36
C GLU A 17 -0.89 -8.65 -6.56
N THR A 18 -1.58 -7.73 -7.22
CA THR A 18 -2.26 -6.62 -6.54
C THR A 18 -3.57 -7.09 -5.93
N LEU A 19 -3.79 -6.78 -4.66
CA LEU A 19 -5.06 -7.05 -3.97
C LEU A 19 -5.70 -5.76 -3.48
N VAL A 20 -7.02 -5.66 -3.64
CA VAL A 20 -7.85 -4.63 -2.98
C VAL A 20 -9.06 -5.29 -2.36
N SER A 21 -9.40 -4.88 -1.13
CA SER A 21 -10.60 -5.39 -0.44
C SER A 21 -11.90 -5.03 -1.15
N LYS A 22 -11.94 -3.87 -1.84
CA LYS A 22 -13.09 -3.39 -2.61
C LYS A 22 -12.61 -2.61 -3.84
N GLN A 23 -13.04 -3.03 -5.02
CA GLN A 23 -12.80 -2.29 -6.26
C GLN A 23 -13.74 -1.09 -6.43
N VAL A 24 -14.94 -1.13 -5.83
CA VAL A 24 -15.89 -0.02 -5.86
C VAL A 24 -15.89 0.68 -4.51
N LEU A 25 -15.34 1.89 -4.47
CA LEU A 25 -15.33 2.75 -3.31
C LEU A 25 -16.44 3.79 -3.41
N THR A 26 -17.41 3.69 -2.50
CA THR A 26 -18.49 4.66 -2.40
C THR A 26 -18.10 5.80 -1.46
N VAL A 27 -18.06 7.00 -2.00
CA VAL A 27 -17.70 8.21 -1.27
C VAL A 27 -19.00 8.98 -0.96
N PRO A 28 -19.31 9.24 0.32
CA PRO A 28 -20.49 10.01 0.68
C PRO A 28 -20.35 11.45 0.22
N LYS A 29 -21.41 12.04 -0.34
CA LYS A 29 -21.50 13.51 -0.52
C LYS A 29 -21.14 14.23 0.78
N LYS A 30 -20.32 15.28 0.64
CA LYS A 30 -19.96 16.14 1.76
C LYS A 30 -21.20 16.84 2.29
N ASN A 31 -21.69 16.42 3.45
CA ASN A 31 -22.85 17.05 4.08
C ASN A 31 -22.45 18.29 4.88
N TYR A 32 -23.44 19.09 5.28
CA TYR A 32 -23.20 20.34 6.03
C TYR A 32 -22.50 20.08 7.38
N VAL A 33 -22.78 18.94 8.02
CA VAL A 33 -22.15 18.53 9.28
C VAL A 33 -20.65 18.29 9.10
N GLN A 34 -20.23 17.62 8.03
CA GLN A 34 -18.80 17.42 7.72
C GLN A 34 -18.10 18.74 7.37
N LYS A 35 -18.80 19.69 6.73
CA LYS A 35 -18.25 21.04 6.51
C LYS A 35 -18.04 21.79 7.83
N LEU A 36 -19.00 21.71 8.75
CA LEU A 36 -18.91 22.34 10.07
C LEU A 36 -17.82 21.70 10.94
N GLN A 37 -17.77 20.37 11.03
CA GLN A 37 -16.75 19.63 11.78
C GLN A 37 -15.33 19.99 11.29
N TYR A 38 -15.15 20.09 9.97
CA TYR A 38 -13.89 20.57 9.39
C TYR A 38 -13.57 22.01 9.77
N LEU A 39 -14.57 22.92 9.71
CA LEU A 39 -14.41 24.33 10.13
C LEU A 39 -13.97 24.44 11.60
N PHE A 40 -14.57 23.66 12.51
CA PHE A 40 -14.17 23.62 13.91
C PHE A 40 -12.73 23.13 14.09
N GLN A 41 -12.27 22.14 13.33
CA GLN A 41 -10.88 21.65 13.43
C GLN A 41 -9.85 22.65 12.89
N VAL A 42 -10.15 23.32 11.77
CA VAL A 42 -9.30 24.40 11.24
C VAL A 42 -9.15 25.52 12.28
N LEU A 43 -10.25 25.87 12.97
CA LEU A 43 -10.23 26.87 14.05
C LEU A 43 -9.42 26.40 15.28
N LEU A 44 -9.38 25.09 15.53
CA LEU A 44 -8.66 24.49 16.67
C LEU A 44 -7.18 24.19 16.39
N GLN A 45 -6.67 24.49 15.18
CA GLN A 45 -5.27 24.26 14.78
C GLN A 45 -4.77 22.83 15.03
N SER A 46 -5.65 21.84 14.88
CA SER A 46 -5.23 20.44 14.86
C SER A 46 -4.38 20.18 13.62
N GLU A 47 -3.15 19.69 13.78
CA GLU A 47 -2.29 19.39 12.63
C GLU A 47 -2.75 18.14 11.86
N GLU A 48 -3.51 17.24 12.49
CA GLU A 48 -4.10 16.06 11.84
C GLU A 48 -5.50 16.37 11.31
N ASN A 49 -5.57 16.98 10.12
CA ASN A 49 -6.81 17.46 9.48
C ASN A 49 -7.45 16.44 8.53
N THR A 50 -7.67 15.20 8.96
CA THR A 50 -8.33 14.19 8.12
C THR A 50 -9.40 13.42 8.88
N PHE A 51 -10.66 13.56 8.46
CA PHE A 51 -11.72 12.64 8.87
C PHE A 51 -11.73 11.45 7.92
N PRO A 52 -11.30 10.25 8.36
CA PRO A 52 -11.41 9.06 7.53
C PRO A 52 -12.88 8.79 7.25
N ILE A 53 -13.22 8.69 5.97
CA ILE A 53 -14.58 8.46 5.51
C ILE A 53 -14.83 6.96 5.40
N THR A 54 -13.88 6.26 4.79
CA THR A 54 -13.93 4.82 4.57
C THR A 54 -12.50 4.31 4.49
N SER A 55 -12.27 3.17 5.11
CA SER A 55 -11.00 2.45 5.00
C SER A 55 -11.05 1.44 3.86
N LEU A 56 -9.91 1.29 3.18
CA LEU A 56 -9.72 0.44 2.03
C LEU A 56 -8.40 -0.32 2.22
N GLN A 57 -8.47 -1.64 2.32
CA GLN A 57 -7.26 -2.45 2.31
C GLN A 57 -6.77 -2.61 0.88
N MET A 58 -5.50 -2.28 0.67
CA MET A 58 -4.80 -2.44 -0.60
C MET A 58 -3.45 -3.10 -0.32
N GLY A 59 -3.06 -4.09 -1.08
CA GLY A 59 -1.87 -4.87 -0.76
C GLY A 59 -1.33 -5.66 -1.92
N ILE A 60 -0.36 -6.50 -1.60
CA ILE A 60 0.15 -7.50 -2.52
C ILE A 60 0.02 -8.91 -1.93
N ARG A 61 -0.16 -9.89 -2.81
CA ARG A 61 0.09 -11.30 -2.52
C ARG A 61 1.38 -11.72 -3.21
N VAL A 62 2.25 -12.36 -2.44
CA VAL A 62 3.52 -12.92 -2.93
C VAL A 62 3.45 -14.42 -2.79
N THR A 63 3.71 -15.14 -3.89
CA THR A 63 3.76 -16.61 -3.93
C THR A 63 5.15 -17.05 -4.35
N ASN A 64 5.79 -17.89 -3.52
CA ASN A 64 7.09 -18.46 -3.84
C ASN A 64 6.90 -19.70 -4.73
N ASN A 65 7.13 -19.59 -6.03
CA ASN A 65 7.07 -20.74 -6.95
C ASN A 65 8.42 -21.44 -7.14
N THR A 66 9.49 -20.96 -6.52
CA THR A 66 10.82 -21.58 -6.56
C THR A 66 10.87 -22.89 -5.78
N ASP A 67 11.96 -23.64 -5.95
CA ASP A 67 12.25 -24.86 -5.18
C ASP A 67 12.95 -24.58 -3.84
N ASN A 68 13.28 -23.32 -3.55
CA ASN A 68 13.99 -22.91 -2.34
C ASN A 68 13.07 -22.12 -1.40
N THR A 69 13.35 -22.15 -0.11
CA THR A 69 12.72 -21.24 0.85
C THR A 69 13.25 -19.82 0.63
N LEU A 70 12.34 -18.85 0.54
CA LEU A 70 12.68 -17.43 0.39
C LEU A 70 12.08 -16.60 1.52
N ARG A 71 12.79 -15.55 1.93
CA ARG A 71 12.31 -14.54 2.88
C ARG A 71 11.96 -13.26 2.16
N PHE A 72 10.85 -12.63 2.54
CA PHE A 72 10.38 -11.38 1.97
C PHE A 72 10.28 -10.32 3.03
N ARG A 73 10.93 -9.18 2.85
CA ARG A 73 10.70 -8.01 3.70
C ARG A 73 9.36 -7.41 3.29
N LEU A 74 8.34 -7.52 4.14
CA LEU A 74 7.01 -6.97 3.87
C LEU A 74 6.83 -5.71 4.70
N ALA A 75 7.33 -4.61 4.17
CA ALA A 75 7.29 -3.31 4.83
C ALA A 75 6.77 -2.25 3.85
N SER A 76 6.12 -1.24 4.42
CA SER A 76 5.46 -0.18 3.66
C SER A 76 6.43 0.71 2.86
N ASP A 77 7.72 0.74 3.25
CA ASP A 77 8.80 1.44 2.55
C ASP A 77 9.31 0.71 1.29
N LEU A 78 8.89 -0.55 1.08
CA LEU A 78 9.22 -1.33 -0.12
C LEU A 78 8.07 -1.42 -1.11
N LEU A 79 6.90 -0.86 -0.76
CA LEU A 79 5.72 -0.85 -1.61
C LEU A 79 5.40 0.56 -2.08
N TYR A 80 5.56 0.75 -3.38
CA TYR A 80 5.33 2.00 -4.06
C TYR A 80 4.01 1.90 -4.82
N PRO A 81 2.91 2.47 -4.29
CA PRO A 81 1.64 2.51 -4.99
C PRO A 81 1.75 3.41 -6.21
N GLU A 82 1.00 3.06 -7.24
CA GLU A 82 0.79 3.90 -8.42
C GLU A 82 -0.69 3.93 -8.74
N ILE A 83 -1.26 5.12 -8.86
CA ILE A 83 -2.65 5.34 -9.25
C ILE A 83 -2.65 6.21 -10.49
N VAL A 84 -3.35 5.75 -11.52
CA VAL A 84 -3.45 6.39 -12.83
C VAL A 84 -4.90 6.73 -13.11
N SER A 85 -5.16 7.98 -13.53
CA SER A 85 -6.50 8.42 -13.97
C SER A 85 -6.88 7.85 -15.33
N GLN A 86 -8.14 8.00 -15.74
CA GLN A 86 -8.58 7.63 -17.11
C GLN A 86 -7.81 8.40 -18.20
N ASP A 87 -7.29 9.59 -17.87
CA ASP A 87 -6.50 10.43 -18.78
C ASP A 87 -5.01 10.01 -18.81
N GLY A 88 -4.63 8.95 -18.08
CA GLY A 88 -3.24 8.47 -17.99
C GLY A 88 -2.35 9.27 -17.04
N GLU A 89 -2.92 10.17 -16.22
CA GLU A 89 -2.16 10.96 -15.26
C GLU A 89 -1.82 10.14 -14.01
N ILE A 90 -0.54 10.12 -13.62
CA ILE A 90 -0.11 9.54 -12.34
C ILE A 90 -0.44 10.51 -11.20
N LEU A 91 -1.16 9.99 -10.20
CA LEU A 91 -1.78 10.78 -9.12
C LEU A 91 -1.04 10.70 -7.78
N VAL A 92 0.10 9.99 -7.70
CA VAL A 92 0.91 9.93 -6.48
C VAL A 92 1.84 11.14 -6.42
N GLU A 93 1.70 11.98 -5.39
CA GLU A 93 2.52 13.20 -5.25
C GLU A 93 3.85 12.94 -4.53
N GLY A 94 3.89 11.90 -3.69
CA GLY A 94 5.08 11.51 -2.95
C GLY A 94 4.76 10.65 -1.74
N GLY A 95 5.81 10.16 -1.09
CA GLY A 95 5.73 9.41 0.15
C GLY A 95 6.87 9.78 1.06
N SER A 96 6.62 9.79 2.37
CA SER A 96 7.67 9.79 3.38
C SER A 96 7.72 8.43 4.06
N PHE A 97 8.94 7.98 4.32
CA PHE A 97 9.22 6.74 5.04
C PHE A 97 10.18 7.10 6.15
N SER A 98 9.93 6.56 7.34
CA SER A 98 10.94 6.49 8.37
C SER A 98 11.37 5.05 8.49
N TYR A 99 12.68 4.85 8.44
CA TYR A 99 13.29 3.53 8.52
C TYR A 99 12.99 2.95 9.91
N THR A 100 12.18 1.89 9.96
CA THR A 100 12.01 1.10 11.18
C THR A 100 13.12 0.06 11.23
N GLN A 101 13.75 -0.09 12.39
CA GLN A 101 14.58 -1.25 12.65
C GLN A 101 13.73 -2.50 12.44
N SER A 102 14.17 -3.37 11.53
CA SER A 102 13.37 -4.52 11.14
C SER A 102 13.64 -5.69 12.09
N GLU A 103 12.57 -6.30 12.59
CA GLU A 103 12.63 -7.54 13.38
C GLU A 103 12.54 -8.76 12.46
N GLU A 104 12.91 -9.96 12.94
CA GLU A 104 12.82 -11.19 12.15
C GLU A 104 11.39 -11.48 11.67
N SER A 105 10.39 -11.09 12.48
CA SER A 105 8.97 -11.16 12.15
C SER A 105 8.58 -10.36 10.89
N SER A 106 9.39 -9.36 10.52
CA SER A 106 9.19 -8.54 9.30
C SER A 106 9.65 -9.25 8.01
N TYR A 107 10.25 -10.45 8.14
CA TYR A 107 10.77 -11.26 7.03
C TYR A 107 10.11 -12.65 6.99
N PRO A 108 8.81 -12.75 6.68
CA PRO A 108 8.16 -14.04 6.51
C PRO A 108 8.93 -14.96 5.56
N SER A 109 9.14 -16.19 6.02
CA SER A 109 9.81 -17.25 5.28
C SER A 109 8.78 -18.09 4.55
N LEU A 110 8.83 -18.08 3.21
CA LEU A 110 7.94 -18.83 2.34
C LEU A 110 8.66 -20.06 1.81
N ILE A 111 8.20 -21.24 2.21
CA ILE A 111 8.58 -22.50 1.57
C ILE A 111 8.00 -22.57 0.14
N PRO A 112 8.49 -23.49 -0.73
CA PRO A 112 7.92 -23.69 -2.07
C PRO A 112 6.40 -23.80 -2.06
N LYS A 113 5.76 -23.10 -2.99
CA LYS A 113 4.30 -22.97 -3.20
C LYS A 113 3.53 -22.26 -2.07
N ALA A 114 4.20 -21.82 -1.01
CA ALA A 114 3.58 -20.97 0.00
C ALA A 114 3.39 -19.54 -0.51
N ASN A 115 2.42 -18.84 0.07
CA ASN A 115 2.17 -17.44 -0.20
C ASN A 115 1.95 -16.65 1.09
N VAL A 116 2.12 -15.35 0.98
CA VAL A 116 1.83 -14.37 2.03
C VAL A 116 1.13 -13.17 1.42
N THR A 117 0.22 -12.59 2.18
CA THR A 117 -0.47 -11.37 1.80
C THR A 117 -0.09 -10.26 2.76
N PHE A 118 0.20 -9.08 2.21
CA PHE A 118 0.52 -7.88 2.97
C PHE A 118 -0.41 -6.75 2.54
N PHE A 119 -1.24 -6.28 3.48
CA PHE A 119 -2.17 -5.19 3.25
C PHE A 119 -1.71 -3.90 3.93
N LEU A 120 -1.90 -2.80 3.23
CA LEU A 120 -1.85 -1.44 3.74
C LEU A 120 -3.29 -0.94 3.91
N GLU A 121 -3.57 -0.32 5.04
CA GLU A 121 -4.89 0.26 5.34
C GLU A 121 -4.97 1.68 4.79
N ALA A 122 -5.46 1.84 3.56
CA ALA A 122 -5.67 3.15 2.98
C ALA A 122 -6.91 3.82 3.57
N GLN A 123 -6.84 5.13 3.74
CA GLN A 123 -7.93 5.95 4.26
C GLN A 123 -8.30 7.01 3.25
N THR A 124 -9.60 7.19 3.05
CA THR A 124 -10.12 8.26 2.20
C THR A 124 -10.60 9.42 3.05
N PHE A 125 -10.38 10.66 2.61
CA PHE A 125 -10.73 11.86 3.38
C PHE A 125 -11.02 13.05 2.48
N TRP A 126 -11.79 14.01 2.99
CA TRP A 126 -12.08 15.25 2.27
C TRP A 126 -11.01 16.32 2.54
N LEU A 127 -10.38 16.81 1.47
CA LEU A 127 -9.51 17.98 1.45
C LEU A 127 -10.31 19.29 1.29
N LEU A 128 -9.63 20.41 1.52
CA LEU A 128 -10.17 21.75 1.25
C LEU A 128 -10.58 21.86 -0.23
N GLY A 129 -11.73 22.49 -0.49
CA GLY A 129 -12.25 22.67 -1.86
C GLY A 129 -12.99 21.46 -2.44
N ASN A 130 -13.56 20.58 -1.60
CA ASN A 130 -14.33 19.39 -2.00
C ASN A 130 -13.52 18.39 -2.85
N LYS A 131 -12.26 18.24 -2.48
CA LYS A 131 -11.30 17.35 -3.14
C LYS A 131 -11.21 16.07 -2.32
N LEU A 132 -11.32 14.90 -2.94
CA LEU A 132 -11.13 13.64 -2.21
C LEU A 132 -9.65 13.28 -2.21
N GLY A 133 -9.09 12.97 -1.05
CA GLY A 133 -7.76 12.39 -0.92
C GLY A 133 -7.83 10.92 -0.53
N ILE A 134 -6.79 10.17 -0.86
CA ILE A 134 -6.47 8.89 -0.24
C ILE A 134 -5.10 9.02 0.39
N SER A 135 -4.96 8.54 1.62
CA SER A 135 -3.70 8.41 2.34
C SER A 135 -3.45 6.93 2.56
N ILE A 136 -2.24 6.49 2.28
CA ILE A 136 -1.79 5.14 2.60
C ILE A 136 -0.73 5.31 3.69
N PRO A 137 -1.10 5.21 4.98
CA PRO A 137 -0.18 5.41 6.08
C PRO A 137 0.92 4.35 6.06
N THR A 138 2.12 4.76 6.46
CA THR A 138 3.25 3.86 6.74
C THR A 138 3.45 3.74 8.25
N SER A 139 4.26 2.77 8.69
CA SER A 139 4.43 2.42 10.11
C SER A 139 4.96 3.55 11.01
N ASN A 140 5.49 4.65 10.45
CA ASN A 140 6.21 5.69 11.21
C ASN A 140 5.89 7.11 10.73
N TYR A 141 4.65 7.57 10.89
CA TYR A 141 4.21 8.96 10.60
C TYR A 141 4.36 9.40 9.13
N GLY A 142 4.66 8.46 8.25
CA GLY A 142 4.73 8.68 6.83
C GLY A 142 3.46 8.19 6.13
N GLY A 143 3.45 8.40 4.82
CA GLY A 143 2.34 7.95 4.01
C GLY A 143 2.46 8.41 2.59
N TRP A 144 1.80 7.68 1.71
CA TRP A 144 1.60 8.13 0.34
C TRP A 144 0.47 9.13 0.29
N LYS A 145 0.75 10.31 -0.28
CA LYS A 145 -0.26 11.34 -0.53
C LYS A 145 -0.59 11.35 -2.02
N LEU A 146 -1.89 11.28 -2.32
CA LEU A 146 -2.39 11.39 -3.67
C LEU A 146 -2.89 12.80 -3.97
N LYS A 147 -2.83 13.15 -5.26
CA LYS A 147 -3.59 14.25 -5.83
C LYS A 147 -5.08 14.07 -5.54
N PRO A 148 -5.82 15.19 -5.47
CA PRO A 148 -7.27 15.20 -5.43
C PRO A 148 -7.93 14.28 -6.48
N LEU A 149 -8.72 13.32 -6.02
CA LEU A 149 -9.49 12.40 -6.86
C LEU A 149 -10.90 12.96 -7.13
N LYS A 150 -11.42 12.64 -8.32
CA LYS A 150 -12.83 12.83 -8.73
C LYS A 150 -13.52 11.47 -8.84
N ALA A 151 -14.86 11.43 -8.79
CA ALA A 151 -15.57 10.21 -9.16
C ALA A 151 -15.17 9.76 -10.58
N GLY A 152 -14.93 8.46 -10.77
CA GLY A 152 -14.38 7.93 -12.01
C GLY A 152 -13.74 6.55 -11.82
N VAL A 153 -13.13 6.03 -12.89
CA VAL A 153 -12.36 4.77 -12.87
C VAL A 153 -10.87 5.11 -12.84
N TYR A 154 -10.13 4.42 -12.00
CA TYR A 154 -8.70 4.55 -11.87
C TYR A 154 -8.04 3.20 -12.05
N GLN A 155 -6.79 3.20 -12.49
CA GLN A 155 -5.94 2.02 -12.46
C GLN A 155 -5.01 2.10 -11.26
N PHE A 156 -4.85 1.00 -10.54
CA PHE A 156 -4.00 0.90 -9.36
C PHE A 156 -3.04 -0.29 -9.45
N ARG A 157 -1.79 -0.08 -9.05
CA ARG A 157 -0.81 -1.16 -8.86
C ARG A 157 0.18 -0.84 -7.74
N PHE A 158 1.00 -1.82 -7.40
CA PHE A 158 2.18 -1.63 -6.57
C PHE A 158 3.45 -1.97 -7.36
N THR A 159 4.52 -1.26 -7.04
CA THR A 159 5.89 -1.74 -7.28
C THR A 159 6.45 -2.21 -5.96
N TYR A 160 6.82 -3.49 -5.88
CA TYR A 160 7.64 -4.03 -4.80
C TYR A 160 9.11 -3.92 -5.19
N TYR A 161 9.94 -3.35 -4.33
CA TYR A 161 11.37 -3.22 -4.58
C TYR A 161 12.15 -3.58 -3.32
N ASN A 162 13.08 -4.54 -3.44
CA ASN A 162 14.02 -4.88 -2.37
C ASN A 162 15.43 -5.08 -2.94
N SER A 163 16.38 -4.26 -2.52
CA SER A 163 17.79 -4.39 -2.88
C SER A 163 18.67 -5.02 -1.79
N GLN A 164 18.09 -5.34 -0.62
CA GLN A 164 18.85 -5.87 0.52
C GLN A 164 19.07 -7.37 0.37
N THR A 165 20.31 -7.77 0.09
CA THR A 165 20.72 -9.19 -0.01
C THR A 165 20.96 -9.83 1.35
N GLU A 166 21.33 -9.03 2.34
CA GLU A 166 21.65 -9.45 3.71
C GLU A 166 21.03 -8.48 4.71
N VAL A 167 20.50 -9.01 5.81
CA VAL A 167 19.96 -8.21 6.90
C VAL A 167 20.50 -8.76 8.22
N LYS A 168 21.07 -7.86 9.01
CA LYS A 168 21.44 -8.11 10.41
C LYS A 168 20.28 -7.70 11.29
N ILE A 169 19.81 -8.64 12.10
CA ILE A 169 18.75 -8.40 13.07
C ILE A 169 19.33 -8.61 14.46
N ASP A 170 19.10 -7.63 15.32
CA ASP A 170 19.44 -7.73 16.74
C ASP A 170 18.45 -8.72 17.38
N GLU A 171 18.96 -9.79 17.96
CA GLU A 171 18.11 -10.76 18.63
C GLU A 171 17.76 -10.22 20.03
N LEU A 172 16.49 -9.86 20.27
CA LEU A 172 16.05 -9.16 21.49
C LEU A 172 16.47 -9.85 22.81
N SER A 173 16.69 -11.16 22.80
CA SER A 173 17.09 -11.95 23.96
C SER A 173 18.60 -12.07 24.19
N SER A 174 19.43 -11.72 23.21
CA SER A 174 20.88 -11.80 23.27
C SER A 174 21.50 -10.44 22.87
N LYS A 175 22.79 -10.21 23.11
CA LYS A 175 23.49 -9.08 22.48
C LYS A 175 24.04 -9.46 21.11
N ASP A 176 23.55 -10.58 20.56
CA ASP A 176 24.06 -11.14 19.33
C ASP A 176 23.25 -10.63 18.13
N THR A 177 23.90 -10.64 16.98
CA THR A 177 23.29 -10.28 15.70
C THR A 177 23.12 -11.53 14.87
N LYS A 178 21.93 -11.71 14.32
CA LYS A 178 21.61 -12.81 13.41
C LYS A 178 21.60 -12.29 11.98
N ASN A 179 22.35 -12.93 11.11
CA ASN A 179 22.25 -12.69 9.67
C ASN A 179 21.07 -13.49 9.12
N LEU A 180 20.13 -12.81 8.47
CA LEU A 180 19.10 -13.47 7.68
C LEU A 180 19.60 -13.74 6.26
N GLU A 181 19.45 -14.98 5.83
CA GLU A 181 19.78 -15.45 4.48
C GLU A 181 18.51 -15.74 3.65
N GLY A 182 18.68 -15.93 2.35
CA GLY A 182 17.59 -16.29 1.43
C GLY A 182 16.56 -15.19 1.24
N ILE A 183 16.96 -13.93 1.41
CA ILE A 183 16.09 -12.76 1.18
C ILE A 183 15.91 -12.59 -0.32
N TRP A 184 14.66 -12.53 -0.78
CA TRP A 184 14.38 -12.22 -2.17
C TRP A 184 14.77 -10.78 -2.48
N THR A 185 15.50 -10.58 -3.57
CA THR A 185 15.89 -9.26 -4.07
C THR A 185 15.40 -9.07 -5.50
N GLY A 186 15.04 -7.84 -5.82
CA GLY A 186 14.53 -7.49 -7.14
C GLY A 186 13.47 -6.40 -7.09
N GLU A 187 12.91 -6.14 -8.27
CA GLU A 187 11.79 -5.24 -8.48
C GLU A 187 10.65 -6.02 -9.15
N ALA A 188 9.43 -5.86 -8.66
CA ALA A 188 8.23 -6.43 -9.25
C ALA A 188 7.14 -5.37 -9.35
N LYS A 189 6.70 -5.07 -10.57
CA LYS A 189 5.55 -4.21 -10.84
C LYS A 189 4.33 -5.08 -11.05
N THR A 190 3.39 -5.04 -10.11
CA THR A 190 2.17 -5.81 -10.25
C THR A 190 1.31 -5.26 -11.39
N PRO A 191 0.44 -6.10 -12.00
CA PRO A 191 -0.53 -5.62 -12.97
C PRO A 191 -1.49 -4.59 -12.38
N PHE A 192 -1.99 -3.72 -13.26
CA PHE A 192 -3.02 -2.75 -12.90
C PHE A 192 -4.35 -3.45 -12.64
N ILE A 193 -5.03 -3.01 -11.60
CA ILE A 193 -6.43 -3.35 -11.32
C ILE A 193 -7.29 -2.08 -11.37
N GLU A 194 -8.56 -2.25 -11.67
CA GLU A 194 -9.51 -1.13 -11.70
C GLU A 194 -10.03 -0.80 -10.31
N LEU A 195 -10.04 0.50 -10.00
CA LEU A 195 -10.65 1.09 -8.80
C LEU A 195 -11.71 2.11 -9.24
N HIS A 196 -12.96 1.83 -8.92
CA HIS A 196 -14.09 2.71 -9.21
C HIS A 196 -14.40 3.58 -8.00
N LEU A 197 -14.34 4.88 -8.20
CA LEU A 197 -14.74 5.86 -7.21
C LEU A 197 -16.14 6.38 -7.56
N VAL A 198 -17.13 6.01 -6.77
CA VAL A 198 -18.53 6.42 -6.99
C VAL A 198 -18.99 7.35 -5.88
N GLN A 199 -19.72 8.41 -6.24
CA GLN A 199 -20.26 9.36 -5.26
C GLN A 199 -21.71 9.02 -4.95
N ASN A 200 -22.03 8.86 -3.67
CA ASN A 200 -23.41 8.66 -3.18
C ASN A 200 -24.10 10.01 -2.94
#